data_AF-A0A3S0ICA8-F1
#
_entry.id   AF-A0A3S0ICA8-F1
#
_cell.length_a   1.000
_cell.length_b   1.000
_cell.length_c   1.000
_cell.angle_alpha   90.00
_cell.angle_beta   90.00
_cell.angle_gamma   90.00
#
_symmetry.space_group_name_H-M   'P 1'
#
loop_
_entity.id
_entity.type
_entity.pdbx_description
1 polymer ?
#
loop_
_entity_poly.entity_id
_entity_poly.type
_entity_poly.pdbx_seq_one_letter_code
_entity_poly.pdbx_strand_id
1 'polypeptide(L)'
;MFIKSCSGYELEKEKPNTSEDFFNRSEVTFQEDGSEKTLQVLYLRYFDEVMGEFTPYQQDPLFQIGDRAVSFKDIVAIVCLIKNPGFRHRKRVYFNSKHEFSSFFKDVDYEKIKTIFEGLVHQNGYELRSPLEFIQQPQ
;
A
#
# COMPACT_ATOMS: atom_id res chain seq x y z
N MET A 1 1.65 -0.41 16.32
CA MET A 1 2.13 0.58 15.34
C MET A 1 0.97 1.49 14.99
N PHE A 2 1.17 2.80 14.80
CA PHE A 2 0.08 3.73 14.46
C PHE A 2 0.25 4.27 13.04
N ILE A 3 -0.67 3.94 12.14
CA ILE A 3 -0.67 4.44 10.75
C ILE A 3 -1.23 5.86 10.74
N LYS A 4 -0.49 6.79 10.14
CA LYS A 4 -0.86 8.21 10.05
C LYS A 4 -1.34 8.61 8.66
N SER A 5 -0.76 8.02 7.62
CA SER A 5 -1.20 8.27 6.25
C SER A 5 -0.83 7.11 5.32
N CYS A 6 -1.63 6.97 4.27
CA CYS A 6 -1.37 6.12 3.11
C CYS A 6 -1.70 6.95 1.87
N SER A 7 -0.86 6.93 0.84
CA SER A 7 -1.09 7.66 -0.41
C SER A 7 -0.29 7.06 -1.55
N GLY A 8 -0.83 7.09 -2.76
CA GLY A 8 -0.11 6.69 -3.97
C GLY A 8 -0.29 7.65 -5.14
N TYR A 9 0.74 7.77 -5.97
CA TYR A 9 0.76 8.65 -7.14
C TYR A 9 1.69 8.12 -8.22
N GLU A 10 1.42 8.51 -9.47
CA GLU A 10 2.34 8.24 -10.59
C GLU A 10 3.57 9.13 -10.46
N LEU A 11 4.75 8.56 -10.72
CA LEU A 11 5.95 9.39 -10.81
C LEU A 11 6.01 10.04 -12.18
N GLU A 12 6.11 11.37 -12.16
CA GLU A 12 6.38 12.15 -13.35
C GLU A 12 7.89 12.20 -13.61
N LYS A 13 8.27 12.46 -14.87
CA LYS A 13 9.67 12.59 -15.29
C LYS A 13 10.35 13.75 -14.55
N GLU A 14 11.02 13.46 -13.44
CA GLU A 14 11.86 14.45 -12.77
C GLU A 14 13.19 14.67 -13.50
N LYS A 15 13.73 13.64 -14.18
CA LYS A 15 15.01 13.73 -14.92
C LYS A 15 14.95 12.94 -16.24
N PRO A 16 15.53 13.45 -17.34
CA PRO A 16 15.45 12.83 -18.67
C PRO A 16 16.13 11.45 -18.81
N ASN A 17 16.90 10.98 -17.82
CA ASN A 17 17.69 9.74 -17.88
C ASN A 17 17.40 8.74 -16.75
N THR A 18 16.26 8.84 -16.07
CA THR A 18 15.92 7.92 -14.96
C THR A 18 14.69 7.12 -15.31
N SER A 19 14.75 5.79 -15.16
CA SER A 19 13.62 4.88 -15.41
C SER A 19 12.48 4.97 -14.38
N GLU A 20 12.54 5.94 -13.44
CA GLU A 20 11.52 6.13 -12.40
C GLU A 20 10.18 6.61 -12.96
N ASP A 21 10.18 7.16 -14.17
CA ASP A 21 8.99 7.53 -14.94
C ASP A 21 8.10 6.33 -15.31
N PHE A 22 8.63 5.11 -15.29
CA PHE A 22 7.83 3.89 -15.45
C PHE A 22 7.25 3.35 -14.14
N PHE A 23 7.43 4.04 -13.03
CA PHE A 23 7.00 3.58 -11.71
C PHE A 23 5.86 4.41 -11.14
N ASN A 24 5.03 3.75 -10.34
CA ASN A 24 4.15 4.35 -9.36
C ASN A 24 4.88 4.38 -8.02
N ARG A 25 4.53 5.37 -7.18
CA ARG A 25 4.98 5.41 -5.79
C ARG A 25 3.77 5.30 -4.88
N SER A 26 3.83 4.34 -3.96
CA SER A 26 2.92 4.23 -2.82
C SER A 26 3.69 4.51 -1.55
N GLU A 27 3.09 5.21 -0.59
CA GLU A 27 3.72 5.60 0.65
C GLU A 27 2.81 5.31 1.84
N VAL A 28 3.40 4.82 2.93
CA VAL A 28 2.73 4.69 4.23
C VAL A 28 3.60 5.34 5.29
N THR A 29 3.01 6.29 6.02
CA THR A 29 3.65 6.94 7.18
C THR A 29 3.03 6.40 8.45
N PHE A 30 3.89 6.00 9.39
CA PHE A 30 3.49 5.39 10.64
C PHE A 30 4.42 5.78 11.78
N GLN A 31 3.92 5.69 13.01
CA GLN A 31 4.68 5.88 14.23
C GLN A 31 4.90 4.54 14.94
N GLU A 32 6.14 4.26 15.30
CA GLU A 32 6.56 3.07 16.03
C GLU A 32 7.80 3.41 16.89
N ASP A 33 7.82 2.93 18.13
CA ASP A 33 8.90 3.19 19.10
C ASP A 33 9.22 4.69 19.29
N GLY A 34 8.17 5.52 19.31
CA GLY A 34 8.29 6.97 19.46
C GLY A 34 8.83 7.71 18.22
N SER A 35 9.12 7.00 17.13
CA SER A 35 9.65 7.59 15.89
C SER A 35 8.64 7.51 14.76
N GLU A 36 8.50 8.60 14.00
CA GLU A 36 7.75 8.61 12.74
C GLU A 36 8.63 8.10 11.61
N LYS A 37 8.08 7.21 10.79
CA LYS A 37 8.76 6.57 9.66
C LYS A 37 7.84 6.57 8.45
N THR A 38 8.43 6.64 7.26
CA THR A 38 7.71 6.51 5.99
C THR A 38 8.37 5.43 5.16
N LEU A 39 7.58 4.43 4.77
CA LEU A 39 7.95 3.44 3.77
C LEU A 39 7.45 3.91 2.41
N GLN A 40 8.34 3.93 1.42
CA GLN A 40 8.02 4.17 0.03
C GLN A 40 8.13 2.85 -0.76
N VAL A 41 7.08 2.47 -1.47
CA VAL A 41 7.08 1.33 -2.40
C VAL A 41 6.99 1.86 -3.81
N LEU A 42 8.03 1.64 -4.60
CA LEU A 42 8.04 1.94 -6.03
C LEU A 42 7.79 0.64 -6.78
N TYR A 43 6.81 0.65 -7.68
CA TYR A 43 6.49 -0.52 -8.51
C TYR A 43 6.12 -0.08 -9.92
N LEU A 44 6.24 -0.98 -10.90
CA LEU A 44 5.99 -0.64 -12.31
C LEU A 44 4.54 -0.21 -12.54
N ARG A 45 4.35 0.86 -13.31
CA ARG A 45 3.03 1.46 -13.58
C ARG A 45 2.05 0.47 -14.19
N TYR A 46 2.53 -0.43 -15.05
CA TYR A 46 1.68 -1.43 -15.68
C TYR A 46 1.00 -2.36 -14.66
N PHE A 47 1.51 -2.49 -13.43
CA PHE A 47 0.85 -3.30 -12.41
C PHE A 47 -0.55 -2.78 -12.05
N ASP A 48 -0.82 -1.47 -12.18
CA ASP A 48 -2.18 -0.92 -12.02
C ASP A 48 -3.12 -1.45 -13.10
N GLU A 49 -2.65 -1.56 -14.35
CA GLU A 49 -3.44 -2.05 -15.48
C GLU A 49 -3.87 -3.51 -15.30
N VAL A 50 -3.09 -4.28 -14.54
CA VAL A 50 -3.35 -5.68 -14.23
C VAL A 50 -3.66 -5.91 -12.74
N MET A 51 -4.14 -4.89 -12.01
CA MET A 51 -4.40 -5.00 -10.57
C MET A 51 -5.40 -6.10 -10.19
N GLY A 52 -6.31 -6.46 -11.12
CA GLY A 52 -7.26 -7.56 -10.96
C GLY A 52 -6.60 -8.94 -10.95
N GLU A 53 -5.31 -9.05 -11.32
CA GLU A 53 -4.51 -10.26 -11.10
C GLU A 53 -4.02 -10.40 -9.65
N PHE A 54 -3.97 -9.30 -8.89
CA PHE A 54 -3.43 -9.27 -7.51
C PHE A 54 -4.52 -9.13 -6.46
N THR A 55 -5.61 -8.44 -6.80
CA THR A 55 -6.66 -8.05 -5.87
C THR A 55 -8.03 -8.53 -6.37
N PRO A 56 -9.06 -8.62 -5.50
CA PRO A 56 -10.41 -8.94 -5.94
C PRO A 56 -11.08 -7.81 -6.74
N TYR A 57 -10.48 -6.62 -6.80
CA TYR A 57 -11.04 -5.46 -7.49
C TYR A 57 -10.78 -5.52 -8.99
N GLN A 58 -11.78 -5.07 -9.76
CA GLN A 58 -11.72 -4.99 -11.23
C GLN A 58 -11.74 -3.55 -11.74
N GLN A 59 -11.83 -2.57 -10.84
CA GLN A 59 -11.95 -1.15 -11.15
C GLN A 59 -11.16 -0.32 -10.12
N ASP A 60 -10.71 0.86 -10.54
CA ASP A 60 -10.03 1.85 -9.73
C ASP A 60 -10.81 3.17 -9.82
N PRO A 61 -11.18 3.84 -8.71
CA PRO A 61 -10.83 3.56 -7.31
C PRO A 61 -11.40 2.23 -6.80
N LEU A 62 -10.67 1.60 -5.86
CA LEU A 62 -11.06 0.33 -5.24
C LEU A 62 -12.31 0.47 -4.37
N PHE A 63 -12.40 1.59 -3.62
CA PHE A 63 -13.53 1.93 -2.77
C PHE A 63 -13.53 3.43 -2.43
N GLN A 64 -14.68 3.91 -1.94
CA GLN A 64 -14.91 5.28 -1.51
C GLN A 64 -15.15 5.33 0.00
N ILE A 65 -14.52 6.28 0.70
CA ILE A 65 -14.74 6.55 2.13
C ILE A 65 -14.96 8.06 2.31
N GLY A 66 -16.22 8.46 2.52
CA GLY A 66 -16.62 9.86 2.48
C GLY A 66 -16.26 10.48 1.12
N ASP A 67 -15.51 11.58 1.14
CA ASP A 67 -15.04 12.26 -0.07
C ASP A 67 -13.75 11.68 -0.66
N ARG A 68 -13.14 10.70 0.02
CA ARG A 68 -11.89 10.07 -0.42
C ARG A 68 -12.16 8.86 -1.31
N ALA A 69 -11.76 8.96 -2.57
CA ALA A 69 -11.56 7.81 -3.45
C ALA A 69 -10.22 7.15 -3.13
N VAL A 70 -10.23 5.85 -2.80
CA VAL A 70 -9.01 5.08 -2.49
C VAL A 70 -8.63 4.26 -3.70
N SER A 71 -7.48 4.58 -4.27
CA SER A 71 -6.95 3.91 -5.46
C SER A 71 -6.12 2.68 -5.13
N PHE A 72 -5.82 1.86 -6.14
CA PHE A 72 -4.87 0.75 -5.98
C PHE A 72 -3.53 1.24 -5.45
N LYS A 73 -3.03 2.35 -5.99
CA LYS A 73 -1.75 2.95 -5.58
C LYS A 73 -1.73 3.32 -4.09
N ASP A 74 -2.86 3.72 -3.52
CA ASP A 74 -2.93 4.10 -2.11
C ASP A 74 -2.72 2.91 -1.15
N ILE A 75 -3.12 1.71 -1.56
CA ILE A 75 -3.10 0.53 -0.68
C ILE A 75 -1.79 -0.26 -0.73
N VAL A 76 -0.98 -0.11 -1.79
CA VAL A 76 0.20 -0.95 -2.04
C VAL A 76 1.18 -0.95 -0.87
N ALA A 77 1.59 0.24 -0.39
CA ALA A 77 2.60 0.33 0.65
C ALA A 77 2.14 -0.26 2.00
N ILE A 78 0.87 -0.07 2.37
CA ILE A 78 0.32 -0.65 3.60
C ILE A 78 0.19 -2.17 3.50
N VAL A 79 -0.22 -2.72 2.35
CA VAL A 79 -0.25 -4.17 2.11
C VAL A 79 1.17 -4.74 2.20
N CYS A 80 2.16 -4.12 1.54
CA CYS A 80 3.56 -4.56 1.62
C CYS A 80 4.09 -4.54 3.07
N LEU A 81 3.78 -3.48 3.83
CA LEU A 81 4.20 -3.35 5.23
C LEU A 81 3.58 -4.42 6.14
N ILE A 82 2.30 -4.75 5.93
CA ILE A 82 1.61 -5.82 6.67
C ILE A 82 2.24 -7.17 6.38
N LYS A 83 2.44 -7.48 5.10
CA LYS A 83 2.92 -8.79 4.63
C LYS A 83 4.39 -9.03 4.94
N ASN A 84 5.19 -7.97 4.98
CA ASN A 84 6.57 -8.03 5.40
C ASN A 84 6.86 -6.96 6.47
N PRO A 85 6.66 -7.28 7.77
CA PRO A 85 6.98 -6.38 8.87
C PRO A 85 8.44 -5.89 8.87
N GLY A 86 9.36 -6.59 8.22
CA GLY A 86 10.75 -6.13 8.05
C GLY A 86 10.87 -4.82 7.27
N PHE A 87 9.85 -4.44 6.50
CA PHE A 87 9.81 -3.15 5.80
C PHE A 87 9.66 -1.95 6.73
N ARG A 88 9.33 -2.15 8.01
CA ARG A 88 9.32 -1.08 9.03
C ARG A 88 10.68 -0.38 9.20
N HIS A 89 11.76 -1.05 8.81
CA HIS A 89 13.13 -0.54 8.88
C HIS A 89 13.66 -0.05 7.52
N ARG A 90 12.84 -0.08 6.47
CA ARG A 90 13.22 0.34 5.12
C ARG A 90 12.55 1.66 4.80
N LYS A 91 13.34 2.61 4.29
CA LYS A 91 12.81 3.87 3.73
C LYS A 91 12.14 3.64 2.38
N ARG A 92 12.69 2.72 1.57
CA ARG A 92 12.24 2.48 0.20
C ARG A 92 12.40 1.02 -0.22
N VAL A 93 11.43 0.51 -0.98
CA VAL A 93 11.42 -0.81 -1.61
C VAL A 93 11.02 -0.66 -3.08
N TYR A 94 11.58 -1.50 -3.95
CA TYR A 94 11.36 -1.47 -5.40
C TYR A 94 10.86 -2.82 -5.89
N PHE A 95 9.80 -2.82 -6.70
CA PHE A 95 9.27 -4.02 -7.34
C PHE A 95 9.22 -3.84 -8.86
N ASN A 96 10.03 -4.62 -9.57
CA ASN A 96 10.00 -4.72 -11.03
C ASN A 96 9.53 -6.11 -11.52
N SER A 97 9.33 -7.06 -10.60
CA SER A 97 8.85 -8.40 -10.89
C SER A 97 7.39 -8.54 -10.49
N LYS A 98 6.53 -8.89 -11.46
CA LYS A 98 5.11 -9.16 -11.21
C LYS A 98 4.92 -10.30 -10.20
N HIS A 99 5.74 -11.33 -10.30
CA HIS A 99 5.67 -12.50 -9.42
C HIS A 99 6.02 -12.15 -7.96
N GLU A 100 7.06 -11.35 -7.76
CA GLU A 100 7.40 -10.87 -6.42
C GLU A 100 6.30 -9.98 -5.85
N PHE A 101 5.82 -9.02 -6.66
CA PHE A 101 4.78 -8.10 -6.26
C PHE A 101 3.46 -8.79 -5.90
N SER A 102 3.01 -9.76 -6.71
CA SER A 102 1.75 -10.47 -6.46
C SER A 102 1.75 -11.28 -5.17
N SER A 103 2.92 -11.76 -4.72
CA SER A 103 3.04 -12.51 -3.47
C SER A 103 2.61 -11.72 -2.22
N PHE A 104 2.72 -10.39 -2.26
CA PHE A 104 2.26 -9.52 -1.18
C PHE A 104 0.74 -9.48 -1.08
N PHE A 105 0.02 -9.56 -2.20
CA PHE A 105 -1.44 -9.44 -2.19
C PHE A 105 -2.16 -10.76 -1.87
N LYS A 106 -1.42 -11.87 -1.87
CA LYS A 106 -1.97 -13.19 -1.57
C LYS A 106 -2.53 -13.25 -0.13
N ASP A 107 -3.74 -13.79 -0.01
CA ASP A 107 -4.44 -14.03 1.25
C ASP A 107 -4.70 -12.74 2.07
N VAL A 108 -4.66 -11.55 1.45
CA VAL A 108 -4.96 -10.28 2.14
C VAL A 108 -6.47 -10.16 2.37
N ASP A 109 -6.84 -9.76 3.58
CA ASP A 109 -8.21 -9.37 3.91
C ASP A 109 -8.44 -7.90 3.55
N TYR A 110 -9.05 -7.66 2.39
CA TYR A 110 -9.29 -6.30 1.88
C TYR A 110 -10.37 -5.53 2.64
N GLU A 111 -11.30 -6.20 3.30
CA GLU A 111 -12.25 -5.53 4.20
C GLU A 111 -11.52 -4.95 5.41
N LYS A 112 -10.51 -5.67 5.91
CA LYS A 112 -9.62 -5.14 6.95
C LYS A 112 -8.77 -3.98 6.44
N ILE A 113 -8.23 -4.06 5.22
CA ILE A 113 -7.50 -2.93 4.62
C ILE A 113 -8.39 -1.69 4.54
N LYS A 114 -9.65 -1.83 4.13
CA LYS A 114 -10.62 -0.71 4.09
C LYS A 114 -10.77 -0.04 5.47
N THR A 115 -10.79 -0.81 6.55
CA THR A 115 -10.90 -0.25 7.92
C THR A 115 -9.72 0.66 8.30
N ILE A 116 -8.53 0.45 7.71
CA ILE A 116 -7.39 1.36 7.90
C ILE A 116 -7.75 2.73 7.34
N PHE A 117 -8.27 2.78 6.11
CA PHE A 117 -8.64 4.02 5.46
C PHE A 117 -9.84 4.70 6.13
N GLU A 118 -10.78 3.94 6.68
CA GLU A 118 -11.86 4.49 7.52
C GLU A 118 -11.28 5.20 8.76
N GLY A 119 -10.30 4.58 9.43
CA GLY A 119 -9.56 5.21 10.52
C GLY A 119 -8.80 6.48 10.08
N LEU A 120 -8.13 6.43 8.91
CA LEU A 120 -7.44 7.61 8.37
C LEU A 120 -8.39 8.78 8.12
N VAL A 121 -9.59 8.54 7.58
CA VAL A 121 -10.57 9.59 7.27
C VAL A 121 -11.30 10.08 8.52
N HIS A 122 -11.72 9.19 9.41
CA HIS A 122 -12.62 9.54 10.51
C HIS A 122 -11.93 9.75 11.86
N GLN A 123 -10.73 9.20 12.04
CA GLN A 123 -10.03 9.14 13.34
C GLN A 123 -8.60 9.69 13.27
N ASN A 124 -8.21 10.25 12.12
CA ASN A 124 -6.87 10.82 11.86
C ASN A 124 -5.73 9.80 12.08
N GLY A 125 -6.01 8.52 11.84
CA GLY A 125 -5.03 7.45 12.00
C GLY A 125 -5.66 6.08 12.26
N TYR A 126 -4.81 5.06 12.35
CA TYR A 126 -5.25 3.69 12.63
C TYR A 126 -4.24 2.95 13.50
N GLU A 127 -4.70 2.30 14.56
CA GLU A 127 -3.85 1.46 15.41
C GLU A 127 -3.72 0.05 14.81
N LEU A 128 -2.57 -0.25 14.20
CA LEU A 128 -2.24 -1.58 13.73
C LEU A 128 -1.60 -2.38 14.86
N ARG A 129 -2.38 -3.31 15.42
CA ARG A 129 -1.98 -4.18 16.54
C ARG A 129 -1.23 -5.41 16.07
N SER A 130 -1.78 -6.13 15.10
CA SER A 130 -1.17 -7.34 14.55
C SER A 130 -1.32 -7.41 13.03
N PRO A 131 -0.23 -7.61 12.26
CA PRO A 131 -0.34 -7.86 10.82
C PRO A 131 -1.17 -9.10 10.47
N LEU A 132 -1.26 -10.07 11.38
CA LEU A 132 -2.03 -11.30 11.15
C LEU A 132 -3.55 -11.06 11.08
N GLU A 133 -4.04 -9.95 11.63
CA GLU A 133 -5.46 -9.56 11.54
C GLU A 133 -5.90 -9.22 10.10
N PHE A 134 -4.94 -9.05 9.19
CA PHE A 134 -5.13 -8.66 7.79
C PHE A 134 -4.88 -9.81 6.82
N ILE A 135 -4.66 -11.03 7.34
CA ILE A 135 -4.43 -12.23 6.55
C ILE A 135 -5.64 -13.14 6.71
N GLN A 136 -6.26 -13.52 5.59
CA GLN A 136 -7.31 -14.53 5.57
C GLN A 136 -6.74 -15.84 6.13
N GLN A 137 -7.37 -16.34 7.19
CA GLN A 137 -7.01 -17.64 7.74
C GLN A 137 -7.62 -18.74 6.87
N PRO A 138 -6.88 -19.81 6.52
CA PRO A 138 -7.48 -20.97 5.90
C PRO A 138 -8.55 -21.55 6.85
N GLN A 139 -9.72 -21.86 6.28
CA GLN A 139 -10.79 -22.58 6.98
C GLN A 139 -10.35 -24.01 7.34
#